data_AF-A0A8D7FBP2-F1
#
_entry.id   AF-A0A8D7FBP2-F1
#
_cell.length_a   1.000
_cell.length_b   1.000
_cell.length_c   1.000
_cell.angle_alpha   90.00
_cell.angle_beta   90.00
_cell.angle_gamma   90.00
#
_symmetry.space_group_name_H-M   'P 1'
#
loop_
_entity.id
_entity.type
_entity.pdbx_description
1 polymer ?
#
loop_
_entity_poly.entity_id
_entity_poly.type
_entity_poly.pdbx_seq_one_letter_code
_entity_poly.pdbx_strand_id
1 'polypeptide(L)'
;LERIAPQCRSLHALPFYFESRSRRTKRQERRREMIIPVRCFTCGKVIGNKWDTYLDLLQADYTEGDALDALGLVRYCCRRMLMTHVDLIEKLLNYNS
;
A
#
# COMPACT_ATOMS: atom_id res chain seq x y z
N LEU A 1 34.95 -39.20 19.58
CA LEU A 1 33.60 -38.63 19.44
C LEU A 1 33.61 -37.82 18.14
N GLU A 2 33.73 -38.50 17.02
CA GLU A 2 32.57 -39.00 16.27
C GLU A 2 31.65 -37.85 15.89
N ARG A 3 31.71 -37.44 14.62
CA ARG A 3 30.59 -37.57 13.67
C ARG A 3 29.84 -36.23 13.55
N ILE A 4 29.53 -35.62 12.41
CA ILE A 4 29.41 -36.06 11.01
C ILE A 4 29.26 -34.75 10.20
N ALA A 5 30.02 -34.58 9.11
CA ALA A 5 29.56 -33.79 7.96
C ALA A 5 28.72 -34.72 7.07
N PRO A 6 27.61 -34.26 6.47
CA PRO A 6 27.62 -34.14 5.00
C PRO A 6 26.74 -32.95 4.56
N GLN A 7 27.05 -32.21 3.51
CA GLN A 7 26.92 -32.57 2.09
C GLN A 7 27.60 -31.41 1.32
N CYS A 8 28.64 -31.62 0.50
CA CYS A 8 28.56 -32.03 -0.91
C CYS A 8 27.40 -31.30 -1.64
N ARG A 9 27.58 -30.51 -2.69
CA ARG A 9 28.41 -30.76 -3.88
C ARG A 9 28.40 -29.50 -4.75
N SER A 10 29.56 -29.25 -5.35
CA SER A 10 29.71 -28.64 -6.66
C SER A 10 28.69 -29.17 -7.68
N LEU A 11 27.90 -28.29 -8.26
CA LEU A 11 27.12 -28.51 -9.48
C LEU A 11 27.45 -27.32 -10.39
N HIS A 12 28.36 -27.53 -11.33
CA HIS A 12 28.06 -27.84 -12.73
C HIS A 12 27.38 -26.68 -13.46
N ALA A 13 28.13 -26.16 -14.41
CA ALA A 13 27.64 -25.37 -15.52
C ALA A 13 26.39 -25.99 -16.14
N LEU A 14 25.33 -25.19 -16.23
CA LEU A 14 24.25 -25.38 -17.19
C LEU A 14 24.29 -24.17 -18.13
N PRO A 15 24.90 -24.29 -19.33
CA PRO A 15 24.40 -23.53 -20.45
C PRO A 15 23.03 -24.12 -20.85
N PHE A 16 22.26 -23.37 -21.64
CA PHE A 16 21.06 -23.85 -22.34
C PHE A 16 19.75 -23.92 -21.51
N TYR A 17 19.01 -22.81 -21.45
CA TYR A 17 17.82 -22.69 -22.30
C TYR A 17 17.32 -21.25 -22.36
N PHE A 18 17.45 -20.69 -23.56
CA PHE A 18 16.61 -19.63 -24.09
C PHE A 18 15.16 -20.11 -24.05
N GLU A 19 14.31 -19.52 -23.21
CA GLU A 19 12.86 -19.60 -23.43
C GLU A 19 12.27 -18.22 -23.17
N SER A 20 12.31 -17.43 -24.25
CA SER A 20 11.40 -16.32 -24.50
C SER A 20 9.96 -16.80 -24.41
N ARG A 21 9.41 -16.82 -23.20
CA ARG A 21 7.96 -16.91 -22.98
C ARG A 21 7.45 -15.59 -22.43
N SER A 22 7.13 -14.72 -23.39
CA SER A 22 6.12 -13.67 -23.24
C SER A 22 4.91 -14.24 -22.49
N ARG A 23 4.84 -13.96 -21.19
CA ARG A 23 3.58 -13.98 -20.44
C ARG A 23 3.23 -12.53 -20.12
N ARG A 24 2.43 -11.96 -21.02
CA ARG A 24 1.48 -10.89 -20.70
C ARG A 24 0.74 -11.24 -19.42
N THR A 25 1.18 -10.73 -18.28
CA THR A 25 0.29 -10.44 -17.17
C THR A 25 0.10 -8.95 -17.17
N LYS A 26 -1.09 -8.58 -17.66
CA LYS A 26 -1.69 -7.25 -17.73
C LYS A 26 -0.90 -6.17 -16.99
N ARG A 27 -0.35 -5.25 -17.79
CA ARG A 27 -0.17 -3.83 -17.50
C ARG A 27 -1.26 -3.40 -16.50
N GLN A 28 -0.95 -3.45 -15.21
CA GLN A 28 -1.80 -2.89 -14.16
C GLN A 28 -1.66 -1.38 -14.30
N GLU A 29 -2.37 -0.85 -15.30
CA GLU A 29 -2.80 0.52 -15.35
C GLU A 29 -3.61 0.73 -14.06
N ARG A 30 -2.96 1.25 -13.02
CA ARG A 30 -3.56 1.55 -11.72
C ARG A 30 -4.73 2.48 -11.95
N ARG A 31 -5.94 1.91 -11.98
CA ARG A 31 -7.18 2.67 -11.95
C ARG A 31 -7.20 3.47 -10.65
N ARG A 32 -7.29 4.79 -10.82
CA ARG A 32 -7.22 5.81 -9.78
C ARG A 32 -8.54 5.90 -9.04
N GLU A 33 -8.93 4.84 -8.36
CA GLU A 33 -10.05 4.85 -7.40
C GLU A 33 -9.63 3.90 -6.31
N MET A 34 -8.91 4.44 -5.33
CA MET A 34 -8.26 3.64 -4.29
C MET A 34 -8.83 4.04 -2.95
N ILE A 35 -9.32 3.04 -2.23
CA ILE A 35 -9.54 3.06 -0.79
C ILE A 35 -8.30 3.56 -0.07
N ILE A 36 -8.49 4.19 1.08
CA ILE A 36 -7.41 4.70 1.92
C ILE A 36 -6.41 3.59 2.20
N PRO A 37 -5.10 3.85 2.01
CA PRO A 37 -4.10 2.86 2.33
C PRO A 37 -4.15 2.54 3.83
N VAL A 38 -4.28 1.25 4.17
CA VAL A 38 -4.34 0.78 5.57
C VAL A 38 -3.14 1.28 6.38
N ARG A 39 -1.96 1.35 5.76
CA ARG A 39 -0.72 1.89 6.34
C ARG A 39 -0.11 2.95 5.42
N CYS A 40 0.60 3.91 6.00
CA CYS A 40 1.41 4.86 5.22
C CYS A 40 2.52 4.15 4.45
N PHE A 41 2.69 4.50 3.18
CA PHE A 41 3.76 3.96 2.33
C PHE A 41 5.18 4.29 2.79
N THR A 42 5.36 5.35 3.59
CA THR A 42 6.68 5.75 4.08
C THR A 42 6.89 5.37 5.54
N CYS A 43 5.96 5.73 6.43
CA CYS A 43 6.13 5.55 7.88
C CYS A 43 5.65 4.19 8.40
N GLY A 44 4.86 3.43 7.62
CA GLY A 44 4.26 2.16 8.06
C GLY A 44 3.22 2.27 9.18
N LYS A 45 2.92 3.49 9.67
CA LYS A 45 1.89 3.78 10.66
C LYS A 45 0.51 3.42 10.09
N VAL A 46 -0.36 2.86 10.92
CA VAL A 46 -1.75 2.55 10.55
C VAL A 46 -2.53 3.86 10.40
N ILE A 47 -3.18 4.02 9.25
CA ILE A 47 -3.92 5.24 8.87
C ILE A 47 -5.39 4.97 8.56
N GLY A 48 -5.73 3.78 8.05
CA GLY A 48 -7.11 3.46 7.62
C GLY A 48 -8.18 3.78 8.67
N ASN A 49 -7.91 3.49 9.94
CA ASN A 49 -8.87 3.69 11.03
C ASN A 49 -9.12 5.15 11.42
N LYS A 50 -8.40 6.11 10.82
CA LYS A 50 -8.46 7.54 11.20
C LYS A 50 -9.27 8.39 10.24
N TRP A 51 -9.72 7.82 9.14
CA TRP A 51 -10.44 8.58 8.11
C TRP A 51 -11.80 9.06 8.58
N ASP A 52 -12.59 8.17 9.17
CA ASP A 52 -13.94 8.49 9.62
C ASP A 52 -13.89 9.62 10.66
N THR A 53 -12.97 9.50 11.62
CA THR A 53 -12.71 10.55 12.62
C THR A 53 -12.22 11.86 12.01
N TYR A 54 -11.51 11.81 10.87
CA TYR A 54 -11.08 13.02 10.17
C TYR A 54 -12.27 13.72 9.51
N LEU A 55 -13.17 12.97 8.88
CA LEU A 55 -14.41 13.51 8.31
C LEU A 55 -15.32 14.11 9.38
N ASP A 56 -15.47 13.44 10.51
CA ASP A 56 -16.26 13.94 11.65
C ASP A 56 -15.72 15.29 12.16
N LEU A 57 -14.38 15.43 12.24
CA LEU A 57 -13.73 16.67 12.65
C LEU A 57 -13.95 17.80 11.63
N LEU A 58 -13.89 17.50 10.33
CA LEU A 58 -14.18 18.49 9.29
C LEU A 58 -15.65 18.93 9.30
N GLN A 59 -16.58 18.02 9.59
CA GLN A 59 -18.00 18.35 9.77
C GLN A 59 -18.25 19.22 11.01
N ALA A 60 -17.39 19.11 12.02
CA ALA A 60 -17.41 19.95 13.21
C ALA A 60 -16.67 21.29 13.03
N ASP A 61 -16.44 21.74 11.79
CA ASP A 61 -15.79 23.00 11.40
C ASP A 61 -14.34 23.19 11.92
N TYR A 62 -13.61 22.10 12.17
CA TYR A 62 -12.19 22.17 12.46
C TYR A 62 -11.37 22.49 11.20
N THR A 63 -10.26 23.21 11.37
CA THR A 63 -9.30 23.38 10.28
C THR A 63 -8.62 22.04 9.93
N GLU A 64 -8.29 21.83 8.66
CA GLU A 64 -7.66 20.58 8.19
C GLU A 64 -6.35 20.27 8.95
N GLY A 65 -5.58 21.32 9.28
CA GLY A 65 -4.34 21.20 10.05
C GLY A 65 -4.61 20.69 11.48
N ASP A 66 -5.52 21.36 12.19
CA ASP A 66 -5.86 21.03 13.57
C ASP A 66 -6.49 19.65 13.69
N ALA A 67 -7.31 19.24 12.71
CA ALA A 67 -7.87 17.90 12.65
C ALA A 67 -6.78 16.82 12.52
N LEU A 68 -5.76 17.05 11.67
CA LEU A 68 -4.63 16.11 11.52
C LEU A 68 -3.76 16.04 12.78
N ASP A 69 -3.63 17.14 13.51
CA ASP A 69 -2.93 17.21 14.79
C ASP A 69 -3.69 16.49 15.91
N ALA A 70 -5.01 16.67 15.98
CA ALA A 70 -5.89 15.93 16.90
C ALA A 70 -5.80 14.41 16.71
N LEU A 71 -5.61 13.95 15.48
CA LEU A 71 -5.40 12.54 15.15
C LEU A 71 -3.99 12.02 15.48
N GLY A 72 -3.07 12.87 15.98
CA GLY A 72 -1.72 12.49 16.35
C GLY A 72 -0.83 12.11 15.14
N LEU A 73 -1.02 12.78 14.01
CA LEU A 73 -0.24 12.57 12.79
C LEU A 73 0.87 13.62 12.66
N VAL A 74 1.90 13.54 13.49
CA VAL A 74 3.00 14.54 13.49
C VAL A 74 3.78 14.55 12.17
N ARG A 75 4.05 13.39 11.58
CA ARG A 75 4.88 13.28 10.36
C ARG A 75 4.10 13.62 9.09
N TYR A 76 4.70 14.46 8.25
CA TYR A 76 4.16 14.88 6.95
C TYR A 76 3.80 13.70 6.02
N CYS A 77 4.58 12.61 6.06
CA CYS A 77 4.33 11.44 5.22
C CYS A 77 3.01 10.73 5.55
N CYS A 78 2.63 10.71 6.82
CA CYS A 78 1.38 10.11 7.26
C CYS A 78 0.21 11.10 6.99
N ARG A 79 0.42 12.43 7.10
CA ARG A 79 -0.58 13.46 6.75
C ARG A 79 -0.96 13.47 5.27
N ARG A 80 0.03 13.30 4.39
CA ARG A 80 -0.18 13.23 2.93
C ARG A 80 -1.23 12.19 2.55
N MET A 81 -1.30 11.06 3.27
CA MET A 81 -2.22 9.98 2.94
C MET A 81 -3.69 10.35 3.17
N LEU A 82 -4.01 11.22 4.14
CA LEU A 82 -5.38 11.71 4.35
C LEU A 82 -5.69 12.92 3.49
N MET A 83 -4.79 13.91 3.43
CA MET A 83 -5.05 15.16 2.70
C MET A 83 -5.33 14.95 1.20
N THR A 84 -4.66 13.98 0.57
CA THR A 84 -4.81 13.72 -0.87
C THR A 84 -5.75 12.55 -1.16
N HIS A 85 -6.47 12.06 -0.16
CA HIS A 85 -7.39 10.95 -0.36
C HIS A 85 -8.67 11.41 -1.07
N VAL A 86 -9.16 10.62 -2.03
CA VAL A 86 -10.46 10.84 -2.67
C VAL A 86 -11.21 9.51 -2.72
N ASP A 87 -12.30 9.40 -1.96
CA ASP A 87 -13.19 8.24 -1.98
C ASP A 87 -14.02 8.22 -3.27
N LEU A 88 -13.53 7.50 -4.27
CA LEU A 88 -14.22 7.30 -5.55
C LEU A 88 -14.96 5.95 -5.63
N ILE A 89 -14.94 5.16 -4.55
CA ILE A 89 -15.53 3.81 -4.50
C ILE A 89 -17.04 3.87 -4.71
N GLU A 90 -17.72 4.82 -4.07
CA GLU A 90 -19.17 4.95 -4.17
C GLU A 90 -19.58 5.19 -5.63
N LYS A 91 -18.93 6.15 -6.29
CA LYS A 91 -19.21 6.50 -7.69
C LYS A 91 -18.97 5.32 -8.64
N LEU A 92 -17.99 4.47 -8.36
CA LEU A 92 -17.72 3.27 -9.15
C LEU A 92 -18.80 2.20 -9.06
N LEU A 93 -19.36 1.99 -7.86
CA LEU A 93 -20.33 0.92 -7.64
C LEU A 93 -21.60 1.14 -8.47
N ASN A 94 -21.91 2.40 -8.81
CA ASN A 94 -23.04 2.75 -9.67
C ASN A 94 -22.88 2.37 -11.15
N TYR A 95 -21.67 2.00 -11.61
CA TYR A 95 -21.40 1.62 -13.01
C TYR A 95 -21.18 0.11 -13.20
N ASN A 96 -21.52 -0.70 -12.20
CA ASN A 96 -21.37 -2.16 -12.27
C ASN A 96 -22.54 -2.78 -13.05
N SER A 97 -22.55 -2.54 -14.37
CA SER A 97 -23.31 -3.29 -15.37
C SER A 97 -22.48 -4.45 -15.91
#